data_AF-A0A350XYI0-F1
#
_entry.id   AF-A0A350XYI0-F1
#
_cell.length_a   1.000
_cell.length_b   1.000
_cell.length_c   1.000
_cell.angle_alpha   90.00
_cell.angle_beta   90.00
_cell.angle_gamma   90.00
#
_symmetry.space_group_name_H-M   'P 1'
#
loop_
_entity.id
_entity.type
_entity.pdbx_description
1 polymer ?
#
loop_
_entity_poly.entity_id
_entity_poly.type
_entity_poly.pdbx_seq_one_letter_code
_entity_poly.pdbx_strand_id
1 'polypeptide(L)'
;MKKLISIISALSLAAALTVGSSAALLGDVNGDGKINSADALSVLQYSVGMNVKNFNKSNADMDGNGNINSADALKILRIAVGLDTSDNVPTVKSEIVKYYNDALKKTYAQTKRATVTQSDSGTYTLNGKSGTIEAEPYTVVGEFVNGVDEDGLPPYVYGPDAKLTENMLSNVTMTKLANGAKIRLVLKSEKVDIKKDPVYNTAGAFPISFSFDGTQISEYTSGSVTYSGTVIEAVTDTNVRVIQLNVNTPYNSEFTMKYRNGKTDKITEKGVTSYLGVFTF
;
A
#
# COMPACT_ATOMS: atom_id res chain seq x y z
N MET A 1 21.18 12.26 18.83
CA MET A 1 20.07 12.08 19.79
C MET A 1 18.92 11.47 19.02
N LYS A 2 18.71 10.15 19.16
CA LYS A 2 17.63 9.41 18.52
C LYS A 2 16.29 9.86 19.13
N LYS A 3 15.42 10.49 18.33
CA LYS A 3 14.02 10.77 18.71
C LYS A 3 13.13 10.63 17.48
N LEU A 4 12.60 9.44 17.27
CA LEU A 4 11.38 9.25 16.47
C LEU A 4 10.51 8.22 17.20
N ILE A 5 9.74 8.72 18.15
CA ILE A 5 8.54 8.04 18.64
C ILE A 5 7.38 8.89 18.13
N SER A 6 6.64 8.40 17.15
CA SER A 6 5.30 8.93 16.85
C SER A 6 4.33 7.77 16.78
N ILE A 7 3.63 7.57 17.90
CA ILE A 7 2.52 6.65 18.09
C ILE A 7 1.28 7.38 17.59
N ILE A 8 0.59 6.89 16.56
CA ILE A 8 -0.78 7.32 16.27
C ILE A 8 -1.68 6.09 16.13
N SER A 9 -2.60 6.01 17.08
CA SER A 9 -3.64 5.00 17.18
C SER A 9 -4.96 5.48 16.55
N ALA A 10 -5.49 4.62 15.66
CA ALA A 10 -6.82 4.01 15.73
C ALA A 10 -8.10 4.71 15.21
N LEU A 11 -8.83 3.90 14.42
CA LEU A 11 -10.28 3.76 14.21
C LEU A 11 -11.04 4.76 13.33
N SER A 12 -11.58 4.25 12.20
CA SER A 12 -13.00 4.46 11.87
C SER A 12 -13.57 3.29 11.06
N LEU A 13 -14.79 2.91 11.44
CA LEU A 13 -15.62 1.83 10.91
C LEU A 13 -16.51 2.39 9.79
N ALA A 14 -16.60 1.71 8.64
CA ALA A 14 -17.70 1.90 7.70
C ALA A 14 -17.95 0.62 6.92
N ALA A 15 -19.11 0.00 7.18
CA ALA A 15 -19.69 -1.02 6.33
C ALA A 15 -20.39 -0.34 5.15
N ALA A 16 -20.11 -0.81 3.93
CA ALA A 16 -20.96 -0.54 2.77
C ALA A 16 -20.96 -1.79 1.89
N LEU A 17 -22.15 -2.37 1.70
CA LEU A 17 -22.38 -3.48 0.78
C LEU A 17 -22.12 -3.03 -0.66
N THR A 18 -21.25 -3.75 -1.36
CA THR A 18 -21.01 -3.58 -2.79
C THR A 18 -21.83 -4.60 -3.57
N VAL A 19 -22.74 -4.13 -4.43
CA VAL A 19 -23.28 -4.94 -5.52
C VAL A 19 -22.24 -4.86 -6.65
N GLY A 20 -21.36 -5.87 -6.71
CA GLY A 20 -20.32 -5.96 -7.73
C GLY A 20 -20.83 -6.70 -8.95
N SER A 21 -20.74 -6.07 -10.13
CA SER A 21 -20.76 -6.82 -11.39
C SER A 21 -19.46 -7.63 -11.44
N SER A 22 -19.56 -8.92 -11.12
CA SER A 22 -18.41 -9.81 -10.96
C SER A 22 -17.76 -10.10 -12.31
N ALA A 23 -16.49 -9.75 -12.47
CA ALA A 23 -15.66 -10.33 -13.51
C ALA A 23 -15.47 -11.82 -13.16
N ALA A 24 -15.67 -12.73 -14.12
CA ALA A 24 -15.57 -14.16 -13.87
C ALA A 24 -14.15 -14.52 -13.38
N LEU A 25 -14.06 -14.97 -12.13
CA LEU A 25 -12.81 -15.35 -11.48
C LEU A 25 -12.60 -16.86 -11.66
N LEU A 26 -11.48 -17.29 -12.26
CA LEU A 26 -11.13 -18.70 -12.38
C LEU A 26 -10.99 -19.31 -10.98
N GLY A 27 -11.82 -20.31 -10.67
CA GLY A 27 -12.01 -20.92 -9.35
C GLY A 27 -13.30 -20.53 -8.63
N ASP A 28 -13.97 -19.43 -9.03
CA ASP A 28 -15.30 -19.04 -8.54
C ASP A 28 -16.35 -19.73 -9.41
N VAL A 29 -16.75 -20.93 -8.99
CA VAL A 29 -17.65 -21.80 -9.77
C VAL A 29 -19.12 -21.56 -9.42
N ASN A 30 -19.41 -20.82 -8.34
CA ASN A 30 -20.79 -20.49 -7.96
C ASN A 30 -21.19 -19.04 -8.30
N GLY A 31 -20.23 -18.20 -8.72
CA GLY A 31 -20.41 -16.83 -9.18
C GLY A 31 -20.63 -15.81 -8.07
N ASP A 32 -20.23 -16.10 -6.82
CA ASP A 32 -20.40 -15.21 -5.67
C ASP A 32 -19.28 -14.15 -5.54
N GLY A 33 -18.30 -14.18 -6.46
CA GLY A 33 -17.14 -13.28 -6.49
C GLY A 33 -16.01 -13.67 -5.55
N LYS A 34 -16.04 -14.86 -4.94
CA LYS A 34 -15.00 -15.33 -4.02
C LYS A 34 -14.54 -16.72 -4.44
N ILE A 35 -13.25 -17.02 -4.29
CA ILE A 35 -12.73 -18.40 -4.37
C ILE A 35 -12.62 -18.92 -2.94
N ASN A 36 -13.49 -19.85 -2.55
CA ASN A 36 -13.48 -20.42 -1.20
C ASN A 36 -13.87 -21.92 -1.18
N SER A 37 -14.07 -22.48 0.01
CA SER A 37 -14.41 -23.90 0.17
C SER A 37 -15.75 -24.29 -0.44
N ALA A 38 -16.69 -23.35 -0.61
CA ALA A 38 -17.96 -23.60 -1.29
C ALA A 38 -17.78 -23.91 -2.78
N ASP A 39 -16.79 -23.27 -3.42
CA ASP A 39 -16.42 -23.56 -4.81
C ASP A 39 -15.79 -24.94 -4.93
N ALA A 40 -14.86 -25.26 -4.03
CA ALA A 40 -14.24 -26.59 -4.00
C ALA A 40 -15.28 -27.69 -3.77
N LEU A 41 -16.22 -27.48 -2.86
CA LEU A 41 -17.33 -28.42 -2.64
C LEU A 41 -18.18 -28.58 -3.90
N SER A 42 -18.48 -27.48 -4.58
CA SER A 42 -19.25 -27.47 -5.83
C SER A 42 -18.53 -28.26 -6.93
N VAL A 43 -17.21 -28.11 -7.06
CA VAL A 43 -16.40 -28.91 -7.99
C VAL A 43 -16.42 -30.39 -7.62
N LEU A 44 -16.28 -30.74 -6.33
CA LEU A 44 -16.37 -32.14 -5.89
C LEU A 44 -17.73 -32.76 -6.20
N GLN A 45 -18.82 -32.06 -5.87
CA GLN A 45 -20.19 -32.50 -6.19
C GLN A 45 -20.37 -32.70 -7.70
N TYR A 46 -19.92 -31.74 -8.50
CA TYR A 46 -19.96 -31.84 -9.95
C TYR A 46 -19.15 -33.05 -10.47
N SER A 47 -17.95 -33.28 -9.92
CA SER A 47 -17.06 -34.37 -10.34
C SER A 47 -17.64 -35.78 -10.12
N VAL A 48 -18.58 -35.91 -9.18
CA VAL A 48 -19.31 -37.17 -8.90
C VAL A 48 -20.68 -37.23 -9.58
N GLY A 49 -20.98 -36.29 -10.49
CA GLY A 49 -22.20 -36.28 -11.29
C GLY A 49 -23.42 -35.66 -10.61
N MET A 50 -23.25 -34.94 -9.49
CA MET A 50 -24.36 -34.21 -8.88
C MET A 50 -24.71 -32.97 -9.70
N ASN A 51 -25.99 -32.64 -9.74
CA ASN A 51 -26.46 -31.40 -10.34
C ASN A 51 -26.26 -30.23 -9.36
N VAL A 52 -25.23 -29.42 -9.62
CA VAL A 52 -24.89 -28.26 -8.80
C VAL A 52 -25.52 -27.00 -9.41
N LYS A 53 -26.34 -26.31 -8.61
CA LYS A 53 -27.02 -25.09 -9.05
C LYS A 53 -25.99 -23.97 -9.29
N ASN A 54 -26.17 -23.22 -10.38
CA ASN A 54 -25.31 -22.09 -10.77
C ASN A 54 -23.83 -22.46 -11.00
N PHE A 55 -23.53 -23.73 -11.26
CA PHE A 55 -22.16 -24.16 -11.48
C PHE A 55 -21.59 -23.63 -12.81
N ASN A 56 -20.54 -22.82 -12.72
CA ASN A 56 -19.83 -22.30 -13.88
C ASN A 56 -18.63 -23.19 -14.26
N LYS A 57 -18.83 -24.02 -15.29
CA LYS A 57 -17.79 -24.93 -15.81
C LYS A 57 -16.55 -24.21 -16.33
N SER A 58 -16.68 -23.00 -16.88
CA SER A 58 -15.52 -22.27 -17.42
C SER A 58 -14.53 -21.87 -16.33
N ASN A 59 -14.98 -21.82 -15.08
CA ASN A 59 -14.18 -21.41 -13.94
C ASN A 59 -13.66 -22.60 -13.13
N ALA A 60 -14.00 -23.84 -13.50
CA ALA A 60 -13.81 -25.01 -12.66
C ALA A 60 -12.54 -25.81 -12.97
N ASP A 61 -12.00 -25.70 -14.19
CA ASP A 61 -10.74 -26.35 -14.59
C ASP A 61 -9.56 -25.46 -14.17
N MET A 62 -9.00 -25.78 -13.01
CA MET A 62 -8.01 -24.96 -12.32
C MET A 62 -6.59 -25.37 -12.63
N ASP A 63 -6.35 -26.60 -13.06
CA ASP A 63 -5.04 -27.05 -13.53
C ASP A 63 -4.89 -26.97 -15.07
N GLY A 64 -5.97 -26.69 -15.80
CA GLY A 64 -5.97 -26.45 -17.24
C GLY A 64 -5.83 -27.73 -18.06
N ASN A 65 -6.08 -28.90 -17.46
CA ASN A 65 -5.95 -30.18 -18.14
C ASN A 65 -7.19 -30.57 -18.97
N GLY A 66 -8.26 -29.77 -18.89
CA GLY A 66 -9.53 -30.00 -19.59
C GLY A 66 -10.56 -30.85 -18.83
N ASN A 67 -10.22 -31.39 -17.65
CA ASN A 67 -11.09 -32.25 -16.83
C ASN A 67 -11.36 -31.61 -15.47
N ILE A 68 -12.64 -31.36 -15.18
CA ILE A 68 -13.08 -30.84 -13.88
C ILE A 68 -13.19 -31.99 -12.86
N ASN A 69 -12.28 -32.05 -11.90
CA ASN A 69 -12.21 -33.13 -10.90
C ASN A 69 -11.68 -32.68 -9.53
N SER A 70 -11.33 -33.64 -8.66
CA SER A 70 -10.86 -33.37 -7.30
C SER A 70 -9.51 -32.63 -7.21
N ALA A 71 -8.68 -32.69 -8.25
CA ALA A 71 -7.44 -31.91 -8.33
C ALA A 71 -7.75 -30.40 -8.40
N ASP A 72 -8.77 -30.01 -9.17
CA ASP A 72 -9.21 -28.61 -9.24
C ASP A 72 -9.77 -28.13 -7.90
N ALA A 73 -10.60 -28.97 -7.28
CA ALA A 73 -11.14 -28.68 -5.94
C ALA A 73 -10.03 -28.52 -4.90
N LEU A 74 -8.97 -29.33 -4.97
CA LEU A 74 -7.81 -29.21 -4.10
C LEU A 74 -7.06 -27.89 -4.35
N LYS A 75 -6.86 -27.48 -5.61
CA LYS A 75 -6.24 -26.19 -5.95
C LYS A 75 -7.09 -25.02 -5.41
N ILE A 76 -8.42 -25.08 -5.55
CA ILE A 76 -9.36 -24.10 -4.96
C ILE A 76 -9.23 -24.07 -3.43
N LEU A 77 -9.17 -25.21 -2.75
CA LEU A 77 -9.00 -25.26 -1.29
C LEU A 77 -7.66 -24.65 -0.87
N ARG A 78 -6.58 -24.98 -1.57
CA ARG A 78 -5.25 -24.40 -1.32
C ARG A 78 -5.27 -22.89 -1.51
N ILE A 79 -5.98 -22.37 -2.52
CA ILE A 79 -6.21 -20.93 -2.70
C ILE A 79 -7.02 -20.36 -1.52
N ALA A 80 -8.11 -21.00 -1.12
CA ALA A 80 -8.99 -20.56 -0.04
C ALA A 80 -8.28 -20.41 1.31
N VAL A 81 -7.26 -21.24 1.56
CA VAL A 81 -6.44 -21.18 2.78
C VAL A 81 -5.10 -20.44 2.60
N GLY A 82 -4.87 -19.85 1.42
CA GLY A 82 -3.67 -19.05 1.13
C GLY A 82 -2.37 -19.86 0.96
N LEU A 83 -2.50 -21.14 0.60
CA LEU A 83 -1.39 -22.03 0.25
C LEU A 83 -1.01 -21.97 -1.25
N ASP A 84 -1.92 -21.54 -2.13
CA ASP A 84 -1.70 -21.31 -3.57
C ASP A 84 -2.36 -19.98 -4.02
N THR A 85 -2.11 -19.57 -5.27
CA THR A 85 -2.75 -18.40 -5.91
C THR A 85 -3.51 -18.79 -7.16
N SER A 86 -4.65 -18.13 -7.43
CA SER A 86 -5.27 -18.17 -8.77
C SER A 86 -4.30 -17.58 -9.81
N ASP A 87 -4.32 -18.12 -11.02
CA ASP A 87 -3.56 -17.58 -12.14
C ASP A 87 -4.10 -16.21 -12.57
N ASN A 88 -5.35 -15.91 -12.22
CA ASN A 88 -5.93 -14.59 -12.36
C ASN A 88 -5.66 -13.73 -11.11
N VAL A 89 -5.21 -12.50 -11.36
CA VAL A 89 -5.15 -11.45 -10.34
C VAL A 89 -6.50 -10.73 -10.25
N PRO A 90 -6.91 -10.25 -9.07
CA PRO A 90 -8.11 -9.44 -8.93
C PRO A 90 -8.13 -8.24 -9.88
N THR A 91 -9.30 -7.95 -10.44
CA THR A 91 -9.54 -6.76 -11.29
C THR A 91 -10.47 -5.75 -10.62
N VAL A 92 -11.20 -6.17 -9.58
CA VAL A 92 -12.08 -5.31 -8.79
C VAL A 92 -11.27 -4.50 -7.77
N LYS A 93 -11.53 -3.19 -7.71
CA LYS A 93 -10.80 -2.25 -6.83
C LYS A 93 -10.73 -2.72 -5.37
N SER A 94 -11.86 -3.10 -4.78
CA SER A 94 -11.95 -3.56 -3.39
C SER A 94 -11.08 -4.79 -3.11
N GLU A 95 -11.06 -5.73 -4.04
CA GLU A 95 -10.28 -6.97 -3.93
C GLU A 95 -8.78 -6.70 -4.08
N ILE A 96 -8.37 -5.80 -4.98
CA ILE A 96 -6.96 -5.43 -5.13
C ILE A 96 -6.45 -4.74 -3.85
N VAL A 97 -7.26 -3.85 -3.26
CA VAL A 97 -6.91 -3.19 -1.99
C VAL A 97 -6.78 -4.21 -0.85
N LYS A 98 -7.72 -5.15 -0.76
CA LYS A 98 -7.65 -6.24 0.21
C LYS A 98 -6.39 -7.09 -0.01
N TYR A 99 -6.10 -7.47 -1.25
CA TYR A 99 -4.90 -8.24 -1.60
C TYR A 99 -3.64 -7.53 -1.15
N TYR A 100 -3.50 -6.23 -1.43
CA TYR A 100 -2.36 -5.42 -0.99
C TYR A 100 -2.20 -5.42 0.53
N ASN A 101 -3.27 -5.10 1.27
CA ASN A 101 -3.23 -5.02 2.73
C ASN A 101 -2.87 -6.36 3.37
N ASP A 102 -3.48 -7.45 2.88
CA ASP A 102 -3.20 -8.81 3.36
C ASP A 102 -1.76 -9.23 3.06
N ALA A 103 -1.27 -8.94 1.85
CA ALA A 103 0.11 -9.23 1.45
C ALA A 103 1.11 -8.47 2.32
N LEU A 104 0.88 -7.19 2.57
CA LEU A 104 1.77 -6.37 3.38
C LEU A 104 1.74 -6.79 4.86
N LYS A 105 0.56 -7.11 5.41
CA LYS A 105 0.43 -7.67 6.77
C LYS A 105 1.16 -9.00 6.91
N LYS A 106 1.03 -9.89 5.93
CA LYS A 106 1.75 -11.18 5.89
C LYS A 106 3.26 -10.96 5.83
N THR A 107 3.70 -9.97 5.08
CA THR A 107 5.11 -9.57 4.97
C THR A 107 5.64 -9.14 6.32
N TYR A 108 5.04 -8.12 6.94
CA TYR A 108 5.50 -7.60 8.24
C TYR A 108 5.51 -8.65 9.36
N ALA A 109 4.61 -9.62 9.33
CA ALA A 109 4.60 -10.72 10.31
C ALA A 109 5.78 -11.71 10.14
N GLN A 110 6.44 -11.72 8.98
CA GLN A 110 7.48 -12.69 8.61
C GLN A 110 8.83 -12.04 8.27
N THR A 111 8.89 -10.71 8.21
CA THR A 111 10.11 -9.94 7.92
C THR A 111 11.18 -10.25 8.96
N LYS A 112 12.35 -10.66 8.47
CA LYS A 112 13.56 -10.80 9.30
C LYS A 112 14.51 -9.63 9.10
N ARG A 113 14.48 -9.02 7.91
CA ARG A 113 15.28 -7.87 7.57
C ARG A 113 14.46 -6.95 6.67
N ALA A 114 14.44 -5.65 6.96
CA ALA A 114 13.90 -4.64 6.06
C ALA A 114 15.01 -3.67 5.67
N THR A 115 15.09 -3.32 4.39
CA THR A 115 15.99 -2.24 3.93
C THR A 115 15.14 -1.14 3.31
N VAL A 116 15.33 0.09 3.78
CA VAL A 116 14.58 1.27 3.35
C VAL A 116 15.57 2.30 2.84
N THR A 117 15.47 2.67 1.57
CA THR A 117 16.26 3.75 0.98
C THR A 117 15.34 4.91 0.64
N GLN A 118 15.65 6.09 1.16
CA GLN A 118 14.84 7.30 1.01
C GLN A 118 15.66 8.37 0.31
N SER A 119 15.02 9.16 -0.55
CA SER A 119 15.66 10.31 -1.19
C SER A 119 14.60 11.34 -1.58
N ASP A 120 14.99 12.60 -1.59
CA ASP A 120 14.13 13.70 -2.03
C ASP A 120 14.76 14.40 -3.22
N SER A 121 13.91 14.79 -4.17
CA SER A 121 14.34 15.62 -5.30
C SER A 121 13.30 16.66 -5.67
N GLY A 122 13.74 17.83 -6.10
CA GLY A 122 12.82 18.89 -6.49
C GLY A 122 13.44 20.25 -6.66
N THR A 123 12.57 21.25 -6.71
CA THR A 123 12.95 22.66 -6.76
C THR A 123 12.25 23.40 -5.64
N TYR A 124 12.90 24.46 -5.15
CA TYR A 124 12.32 25.30 -4.13
C TYR A 124 12.69 26.77 -4.33
N THR A 125 11.94 27.64 -3.69
CA THR A 125 12.26 29.04 -3.49
C THR A 125 12.14 29.35 -2.02
N LEU A 126 13.26 29.74 -1.40
CA LEU A 126 13.33 30.17 0.00
C LEU A 126 13.71 31.64 0.03
N ASN A 127 12.83 32.48 0.57
CA ASN A 127 13.05 33.94 0.67
C ASN A 127 13.43 34.59 -0.67
N GLY A 128 12.74 34.17 -1.74
CA GLY A 128 12.95 34.68 -3.10
C GLY A 128 14.18 34.13 -3.82
N LYS A 129 14.97 33.26 -3.20
CA LYS A 129 16.10 32.57 -3.84
C LYS A 129 15.70 31.15 -4.21
N SER A 130 15.86 30.81 -5.48
CA SER A 130 15.56 29.47 -5.97
C SER A 130 16.75 28.52 -5.82
N GLY A 131 16.45 27.24 -5.64
CA GLY A 131 17.42 26.16 -5.54
C GLY A 131 16.82 24.83 -5.99
N THR A 132 17.68 23.83 -6.10
CA THR A 132 17.33 22.43 -6.38
C THR A 132 17.67 21.57 -5.19
N ILE A 133 16.94 20.47 -5.03
CA ILE A 133 17.22 19.43 -4.07
C ILE A 133 17.49 18.17 -4.87
N GLU A 134 18.62 17.57 -4.59
CA GLU A 134 18.95 16.19 -4.94
C GLU A 134 19.66 15.64 -3.71
N ALA A 135 18.86 15.19 -2.73
CA ALA A 135 19.43 14.65 -1.51
C ALA A 135 20.05 13.29 -1.81
N GLU A 136 21.29 13.08 -1.34
CA GLU A 136 21.93 11.77 -1.38
C GLU A 136 21.01 10.75 -0.71
N PRO A 137 20.75 9.59 -1.34
CA PRO A 137 19.89 8.58 -0.77
C PRO A 137 20.37 8.14 0.62
N TYR A 138 19.44 8.09 1.56
CA TYR A 138 19.67 7.61 2.92
C TYR A 138 19.07 6.22 3.09
N THR A 139 19.89 5.25 3.52
CA THR A 139 19.47 3.87 3.73
C THR A 139 19.43 3.50 5.21
N VAL A 140 18.31 2.91 5.64
CA VAL A 140 18.12 2.30 6.95
C VAL A 140 17.94 0.79 6.78
N VAL A 141 18.52 0.01 7.68
CA VAL A 141 18.33 -1.44 7.76
C VAL A 141 17.76 -1.77 9.14
N GLY A 142 16.63 -2.46 9.16
CA GLY A 142 16.07 -3.07 10.37
C GLY A 142 16.30 -4.57 10.34
N GLU A 143 16.82 -5.12 11.44
CA GLU A 143 16.96 -6.56 11.68
C GLU A 143 15.98 -6.98 12.76
N PHE A 144 15.14 -7.97 12.51
CA PHE A 144 14.01 -8.31 13.37
C PHE A 144 14.15 -9.71 13.97
N VAL A 145 14.14 -9.76 15.31
CA VAL A 145 14.14 -10.99 16.10
C VAL A 145 12.86 -11.03 16.90
N ASN A 146 12.10 -12.12 16.77
CA ASN A 146 10.77 -12.26 17.39
C ASN A 146 9.79 -11.10 17.05
N GLY A 147 9.92 -10.53 15.84
CA GLY A 147 9.00 -9.52 15.31
C GLY A 147 9.32 -8.07 15.68
N VAL A 148 10.45 -7.79 16.31
CA VAL A 148 10.91 -6.44 16.66
C VAL A 148 12.42 -6.26 16.40
N ASP A 149 12.86 -5.02 16.19
CA ASP A 149 14.26 -4.66 16.01
C ASP A 149 14.99 -4.35 17.34
N GLU A 150 16.23 -3.83 17.26
CA GLU A 150 17.05 -3.48 18.42
C GLU A 150 16.41 -2.43 19.35
N ASP A 151 15.57 -1.55 18.79
CA ASP A 151 14.87 -0.48 19.49
C ASP A 151 13.44 -0.94 19.92
N GLY A 152 13.10 -2.21 19.72
CA GLY A 152 11.80 -2.80 20.05
C GLY A 152 10.69 -2.43 19.06
N LEU A 153 11.05 -1.91 17.89
CA LEU A 153 10.10 -1.48 16.87
C LEU A 153 9.77 -2.62 15.88
N PRO A 154 8.49 -2.77 15.51
CA PRO A 154 8.07 -3.80 14.57
C PRO A 154 8.29 -3.39 13.10
N PRO A 155 8.36 -4.35 12.15
CA PRO A 155 8.63 -4.06 10.73
C PRO A 155 7.71 -3.03 10.07
N TYR A 156 6.44 -2.93 10.51
CA TYR A 156 5.49 -2.00 9.91
C TYR A 156 5.84 -0.52 10.11
N VAL A 157 6.76 -0.17 11.04
CA VAL A 157 7.21 1.23 11.20
C VAL A 157 8.15 1.68 10.08
N TYR A 158 8.69 0.73 9.32
CA TYR A 158 9.65 0.98 8.26
C TYR A 158 8.98 1.25 6.91
N GLY A 159 7.67 1.07 6.76
CA GLY A 159 7.01 1.13 5.46
C GLY A 159 5.57 1.63 5.49
N PRO A 160 4.86 1.56 4.34
CA PRO A 160 3.46 1.99 4.19
C PRO A 160 2.48 1.27 5.12
N ASP A 161 1.32 1.89 5.35
CA ASP A 161 0.24 1.28 6.14
C ASP A 161 -0.40 0.11 5.38
N ALA A 162 -0.66 -0.99 6.11
CA ALA A 162 -1.37 -2.18 5.64
C ALA A 162 -2.90 -2.07 5.85
N LYS A 163 -3.45 -0.84 5.87
CA LYS A 163 -4.87 -0.55 6.14
C LYS A 163 -5.47 0.45 5.14
N LEU A 164 -4.99 0.46 3.90
CA LEU A 164 -5.57 1.32 2.86
C LEU A 164 -7.05 0.95 2.63
N THR A 165 -7.88 1.97 2.43
CA THR A 165 -9.30 1.79 2.04
C THR A 165 -9.54 2.32 0.63
N GLU A 166 -10.57 1.82 -0.04
CA GLU A 166 -10.90 2.25 -1.42
C GLU A 166 -11.13 3.77 -1.54
N ASN A 167 -11.67 4.38 -0.48
CA ASN A 167 -11.96 5.80 -0.43
C ASN A 167 -10.70 6.67 -0.39
N MET A 168 -9.55 6.11 0.02
CA MET A 168 -8.27 6.81 0.01
C MET A 168 -7.62 6.83 -1.38
N LEU A 169 -8.12 6.01 -2.31
CA LEU A 169 -7.48 5.78 -3.61
C LEU A 169 -8.23 6.48 -4.75
N SER A 170 -7.47 7.17 -5.59
CA SER A 170 -7.93 7.68 -6.88
C SER A 170 -7.87 6.61 -7.97
N ASN A 171 -6.86 5.74 -7.91
CA ASN A 171 -6.69 4.64 -8.87
C ASN A 171 -6.01 3.43 -8.21
N VAL A 172 -6.32 2.23 -8.70
CA VAL A 172 -5.62 1.00 -8.35
C VAL A 172 -5.54 0.09 -9.57
N THR A 173 -4.38 -0.53 -9.78
CA THR A 173 -4.20 -1.56 -10.81
C THR A 173 -3.37 -2.72 -10.26
N MET A 174 -3.60 -3.91 -10.80
CA MET A 174 -2.83 -5.10 -10.50
C MET A 174 -2.49 -5.84 -11.78
N THR A 175 -1.29 -6.39 -11.85
CA THR A 175 -0.81 -7.16 -13.00
C THR A 175 -0.11 -8.41 -12.51
N LYS A 176 -0.46 -9.56 -13.09
CA LYS A 176 0.21 -10.84 -12.81
C LYS A 176 1.67 -10.77 -13.27
N LEU A 177 2.57 -11.29 -12.45
CA LEU A 177 3.96 -11.56 -12.80
C LEU A 177 4.18 -13.08 -12.80
N ALA A 178 5.26 -13.55 -13.41
CA ALA A 178 5.63 -14.97 -13.38
C ALA A 178 5.72 -15.52 -11.94
N ASN A 179 6.29 -14.74 -11.02
CA ASN A 179 6.55 -15.13 -9.64
C ASN A 179 5.80 -14.25 -8.61
N GLY A 180 4.57 -13.84 -8.93
CA GLY A 180 3.72 -13.07 -8.02
C GLY A 180 2.87 -12.03 -8.75
N ALA A 181 2.80 -10.80 -8.24
CA ALA A 181 2.04 -9.73 -8.87
C ALA A 181 2.70 -8.36 -8.64
N LYS A 182 2.42 -7.42 -9.55
CA LYS A 182 2.69 -6.00 -9.38
C LYS A 182 1.39 -5.28 -9.08
N ILE A 183 1.34 -4.51 -8.00
CA ILE A 183 0.19 -3.70 -7.58
C ILE A 183 0.62 -2.24 -7.65
N ARG A 184 -0.21 -1.38 -8.22
CA ARG A 184 -0.01 0.07 -8.22
C ARG A 184 -1.23 0.74 -7.62
N LEU A 185 -1.02 1.45 -6.51
CA LEU A 185 -2.05 2.23 -5.82
C LEU A 185 -1.71 3.71 -5.96
N VAL A 186 -2.72 4.54 -6.24
CA VAL A 186 -2.57 6.00 -6.26
C VAL A 186 -3.52 6.58 -5.24
N LEU A 187 -2.95 7.23 -4.21
CA LEU A 187 -3.73 7.92 -3.19
C LEU A 187 -4.40 9.16 -3.79
N LYS A 188 -5.50 9.61 -3.18
CA LYS A 188 -6.13 10.87 -3.55
C LYS A 188 -5.20 12.04 -3.26
N SER A 189 -5.30 13.08 -4.10
CA SER A 189 -4.69 14.35 -3.79
C SER A 189 -5.36 14.98 -2.57
N GLU A 190 -4.59 15.74 -1.81
CA GLU A 190 -5.12 16.53 -0.69
C GLU A 190 -4.24 17.75 -0.43
N LYS A 191 -4.86 18.82 0.05
CA LYS A 191 -4.17 20.00 0.56
C LYS A 191 -4.32 20.02 2.07
N VAL A 192 -3.19 20.00 2.77
CA VAL A 192 -3.11 19.84 4.22
C VAL A 192 -2.51 21.11 4.81
N ASP A 193 -3.17 21.66 5.82
CA ASP A 193 -2.60 22.73 6.63
C ASP A 193 -1.45 22.16 7.47
N ILE A 194 -0.34 22.89 7.60
CA ILE A 194 0.85 22.43 8.34
C ILE A 194 0.60 22.10 9.82
N LYS A 195 -0.54 22.49 10.39
CA LYS A 195 -0.97 22.16 11.76
C LYS A 195 -1.88 20.94 11.83
N LYS A 196 -2.12 20.26 10.71
CA LYS A 196 -2.97 19.08 10.61
C LYS A 196 -2.21 17.95 9.96
N ASP A 197 -2.62 16.73 10.29
CA ASP A 197 -2.11 15.54 9.62
C ASP A 197 -2.84 15.31 8.28
N PRO A 198 -2.14 14.79 7.25
CA PRO A 198 -2.78 14.33 6.03
C PRO A 198 -3.74 13.17 6.31
N VAL A 199 -4.88 13.14 5.63
CA VAL A 199 -5.88 12.08 5.79
C VAL A 199 -5.53 10.85 4.96
N TYR A 200 -4.98 11.05 3.76
CA TYR A 200 -4.69 9.96 2.82
C TYR A 200 -3.20 9.66 2.73
N ASN A 201 -2.39 10.68 2.48
CA ASN A 201 -1.01 10.54 2.04
C ASN A 201 -0.05 10.08 3.14
N THR A 202 -0.46 10.14 4.42
CA THR A 202 0.27 9.51 5.52
C THR A 202 0.35 7.97 5.36
N ALA A 203 -0.64 7.35 4.72
CA ALA A 203 -0.66 5.90 4.52
C ALA A 203 0.38 5.40 3.50
N GLY A 204 0.95 6.31 2.69
CA GLY A 204 2.08 6.03 1.82
C GLY A 204 3.43 5.92 2.54
N ALA A 205 3.47 6.15 3.86
CA ALA A 205 4.65 6.35 4.71
C ALA A 205 5.31 7.74 4.57
N PHE A 206 5.96 8.16 5.66
CA PHE A 206 6.84 9.33 5.78
C PHE A 206 6.29 10.65 5.20
N PRO A 207 5.28 11.27 5.82
CA PRO A 207 4.89 12.62 5.45
C PRO A 207 6.04 13.61 5.70
N ILE A 208 6.09 14.67 4.90
CA ILE A 208 7.08 15.73 5.07
C ILE A 208 7.03 16.28 6.49
N SER A 209 8.19 16.31 7.16
CA SER A 209 8.31 16.73 8.57
C SER A 209 9.19 17.98 8.74
N PHE A 210 10.03 18.27 7.76
CA PHE A 210 10.98 19.38 7.77
C PHE A 210 10.91 20.18 6.47
N SER A 211 11.14 21.48 6.56
CA SER A 211 11.36 22.40 5.44
C SER A 211 12.79 22.31 4.91
N PHE A 212 13.08 23.02 3.82
CA PHE A 212 14.41 23.00 3.20
C PHE A 212 15.49 23.71 4.02
N ASP A 213 15.12 24.54 4.98
CA ASP A 213 16.06 25.14 5.95
C ASP A 213 16.29 24.26 7.19
N GLY A 214 15.71 23.06 7.23
CA GLY A 214 15.82 22.11 8.34
C GLY A 214 14.88 22.41 9.51
N THR A 215 14.00 23.40 9.39
CA THR A 215 12.99 23.72 10.40
C THR A 215 11.88 22.67 10.39
N GLN A 216 11.43 22.23 11.57
CA GLN A 216 10.26 21.35 11.63
C GLN A 216 9.02 22.09 11.10
N ILE A 217 8.21 21.42 10.29
CA ILE A 217 7.00 22.02 9.70
C ILE A 217 6.04 22.50 10.81
N SER A 218 6.01 21.81 11.94
CA SER A 218 5.24 22.17 13.11
C SER A 218 5.65 23.51 13.74
N GLU A 219 6.86 24.01 13.49
CA GLU A 219 7.36 25.29 14.00
C GLU A 219 6.92 26.49 13.13
N TYR A 220 6.47 26.26 11.90
CA TYR A 220 5.92 27.32 11.05
C TYR A 220 4.59 27.85 11.60
N THR A 221 4.33 29.14 11.43
CA THR A 221 3.09 29.76 11.93
C THR A 221 1.86 29.49 11.07
N SER A 222 2.06 29.33 9.75
CA SER A 222 1.01 29.05 8.78
C SER A 222 1.61 28.47 7.51
N GLY A 223 0.83 27.72 6.76
CA GLY A 223 1.27 27.15 5.49
C GLY A 223 0.43 25.94 5.10
N SER A 224 0.74 25.36 3.97
CA SER A 224 0.11 24.13 3.52
C SER A 224 1.04 23.28 2.67
N VAL A 225 0.78 21.98 2.67
CA VAL A 225 1.37 21.02 1.73
C VAL A 225 0.26 20.49 0.85
N THR A 226 0.45 20.50 -0.46
CA THR A 226 -0.48 19.88 -1.42
C THR A 226 0.16 18.62 -1.97
N TYR A 227 -0.36 17.46 -1.59
CA TYR A 227 0.02 16.18 -2.15
C TYR A 227 -0.77 15.95 -3.44
N SER A 228 -0.09 15.69 -4.55
CA SER A 228 -0.74 15.42 -5.83
C SER A 228 -1.28 13.99 -5.95
N GLY A 229 -0.94 13.13 -4.99
CA GLY A 229 -1.36 11.74 -4.90
C GLY A 229 -0.16 10.81 -4.85
N THR A 230 0.11 10.23 -3.68
CA THR A 230 1.20 9.27 -3.50
C THR A 230 0.96 8.03 -4.34
N VAL A 231 2.00 7.59 -5.05
CA VAL A 231 2.00 6.35 -5.83
C VAL A 231 2.75 5.29 -5.03
N ILE A 232 2.09 4.17 -4.75
CA ILE A 232 2.69 2.99 -4.12
C ILE A 232 2.72 1.88 -5.16
N GLU A 233 3.90 1.38 -5.48
CA GLU A 233 4.09 0.19 -6.31
C GLU A 233 4.62 -0.96 -5.47
N ALA A 234 3.87 -2.04 -5.37
CA ALA A 234 4.24 -3.24 -4.64
C ALA A 234 4.50 -4.41 -5.58
N VAL A 235 5.53 -5.19 -5.30
CA VAL A 235 5.79 -6.47 -5.95
C VAL A 235 5.65 -7.58 -4.91
N THR A 236 4.84 -8.59 -5.21
CA THR A 236 4.69 -9.77 -4.37
C THR A 236 5.43 -10.99 -4.91
N ASP A 237 5.77 -11.91 -4.02
CA ASP A 237 6.21 -13.27 -4.36
C ASP A 237 5.02 -14.24 -4.54
N THR A 238 5.30 -15.50 -4.86
CA THR A 238 4.29 -16.57 -5.00
C THR A 238 3.55 -16.90 -3.70
N ASN A 239 4.12 -16.53 -2.55
CA ASN A 239 3.49 -16.67 -1.25
C ASN A 239 2.66 -15.43 -0.87
N VAL A 240 2.44 -14.50 -1.81
CA VAL A 240 1.68 -13.27 -1.58
C VAL A 240 2.31 -12.42 -0.47
N ARG A 241 3.65 -12.39 -0.41
CA ARG A 241 4.41 -11.46 0.43
C ARG A 241 4.99 -10.37 -0.44
N VAL A 242 4.88 -9.14 0.00
CA VAL A 242 5.51 -7.98 -0.61
C VAL A 242 7.02 -8.10 -0.42
N ILE A 243 7.76 -8.20 -1.52
CA ILE A 243 9.23 -8.28 -1.50
C ILE A 243 9.88 -6.95 -1.85
N GLN A 244 9.14 -6.07 -2.52
CA GLN A 244 9.59 -4.72 -2.86
C GLN A 244 8.40 -3.75 -2.82
N LEU A 245 8.62 -2.57 -2.24
CA LEU A 245 7.74 -1.40 -2.39
C LEU A 245 8.54 -0.24 -2.94
N ASN A 246 7.95 0.50 -3.86
CA ASN A 246 8.40 1.83 -4.25
C ASN A 246 7.28 2.81 -3.94
N VAL A 247 7.59 3.85 -3.18
CA VAL A 247 6.69 4.94 -2.84
C VAL A 247 7.22 6.20 -3.50
N ASN A 248 6.35 6.89 -4.23
CA ASN A 248 6.63 8.22 -4.75
C ASN A 248 5.54 9.18 -4.29
N THR A 249 5.92 10.17 -3.47
CA THR A 249 5.02 11.16 -2.90
C THR A 249 5.35 12.53 -3.49
N PRO A 250 4.71 12.92 -4.60
CA PRO A 250 4.83 14.26 -5.15
C PRO A 250 4.04 15.26 -4.29
N TYR A 251 4.69 16.35 -3.89
CA TYR A 251 4.08 17.41 -3.12
C TYR A 251 4.54 18.80 -3.53
N ASN A 252 3.66 19.77 -3.29
CA ASN A 252 3.98 21.19 -3.36
C ASN A 252 3.90 21.78 -1.95
N SER A 253 4.96 22.45 -1.49
CA SER A 253 4.97 23.16 -0.20
C SER A 253 4.72 24.66 -0.40
N GLU A 254 3.98 25.27 0.51
CA GLU A 254 3.90 26.72 0.66
C GLU A 254 3.87 27.07 2.15
N PHE A 255 4.99 27.57 2.68
CA PHE A 255 5.15 27.85 4.11
C PHE A 255 5.39 29.33 4.39
N THR A 256 4.90 29.80 5.54
CA THR A 256 5.19 31.15 6.03
C THR A 256 5.45 31.14 7.54
N MET A 257 6.66 31.50 7.94
CA MET A 257 7.05 31.63 9.36
C MET A 257 7.01 33.08 9.84
N LYS A 258 6.39 33.31 11.01
CA LYS A 258 6.54 34.53 11.83
C LYS A 258 7.17 34.13 13.17
N TYR A 259 8.38 34.60 13.46
CA TYR A 259 9.04 34.26 14.73
C TYR A 259 8.52 35.11 15.90
N ARG A 260 8.28 34.49 17.07
CA ARG A 260 8.04 35.20 18.35
C ARG A 260 9.36 35.77 18.86
N ASN A 261 9.36 37.05 19.26
CA ASN A 261 10.50 37.81 19.79
C ASN A 261 11.40 38.51 18.76
N GLY A 262 10.80 39.05 17.69
CA GLY A 262 11.02 40.48 17.43
C GLY A 262 11.99 40.91 16.34
N LYS A 263 12.44 40.05 15.41
CA LYS A 263 12.86 40.46 14.04
C LYS A 263 13.19 39.26 13.13
N THR A 264 12.29 38.93 12.20
CA THR A 264 12.53 38.68 10.75
C THR A 264 11.15 38.45 10.09
N ASP A 265 10.92 39.10 8.95
CA ASP A 265 9.58 39.58 8.54
C ASP A 265 8.72 38.60 7.71
N LYS A 266 9.26 37.44 7.30
CA LYS A 266 8.58 36.27 6.68
C LYS A 266 9.66 35.34 6.14
N ILE A 267 9.74 34.09 6.60
CA ILE A 267 10.35 33.04 5.77
C ILE A 267 9.26 32.49 4.86
N THR A 268 9.39 32.68 3.56
CA THR A 268 8.45 32.12 2.57
C THR A 268 9.16 31.03 1.79
N GLU A 269 8.64 29.81 1.91
CA GLU A 269 9.06 28.67 1.11
C GLU A 269 7.97 28.36 0.07
N LYS A 270 8.39 28.07 -1.15
CA LYS A 270 7.58 27.36 -2.15
C LYS A 270 8.39 26.22 -2.74
N GLY A 271 7.89 25.00 -2.67
CA GLY A 271 8.57 23.81 -3.17
C GLY A 271 7.70 23.03 -4.16
N VAL A 272 8.34 22.40 -5.15
CA VAL A 272 7.79 21.31 -5.96
C VAL A 272 8.77 20.16 -5.83
N THR A 273 8.38 19.11 -5.11
CA THR A 273 9.30 18.07 -4.66
C THR A 273 8.64 16.71 -4.70
N SER A 274 9.45 15.67 -4.82
CA SER A 274 9.01 14.28 -4.69
C SER A 274 9.87 13.58 -3.65
N TYR A 275 9.20 12.98 -2.67
CA TYR A 275 9.81 12.01 -1.78
C TYR A 275 9.76 10.62 -2.42
N LEU A 276 10.88 9.92 -2.43
CA LEU A 276 11.02 8.58 -2.96
C LEU A 276 11.46 7.63 -1.85
N GLY A 277 10.72 6.54 -1.66
CA GLY A 277 11.06 5.46 -0.74
C GLY A 277 11.12 4.12 -1.47
N VAL A 278 12.22 3.39 -1.34
CA VAL A 278 12.38 2.02 -1.83
C VAL A 278 12.56 1.09 -0.64
N PHE A 279 11.69 0.10 -0.53
CA PHE A 279 11.62 -0.83 0.58
C PHE A 279 11.82 -2.25 0.07
N THR A 280 12.63 -3.04 0.76
CA THR A 280 12.76 -4.49 0.53
C THR A 280 12.65 -5.24 1.85
N PHE A 281 12.04 -6.44 1.82
CA PHE A 281 11.68 -7.24 3.01
C PHE A 281 12.10 -8.72 2.87
#